data_AF-A0A7C7VYD9-F1
#
_entry.id   AF-A0A7C7VYD9-F1
#
_cell.length_a   1.000
_cell.length_b   1.000
_cell.length_c   1.000
_cell.angle_alpha   90.00
_cell.angle_beta   90.00
_cell.angle_gamma   90.00
#
_symmetry.space_group_name_H-M   'P 1'
#
loop_
_entity.id
_entity.type
_entity.pdbx_description
1 polymer ?
#
loop_
_entity_poly.entity_id
_entity_poly.type
_entity_poly.pdbx_seq_one_letter_code
_entity_poly.pdbx_strand_id
1 'polypeptide(L)'
;MKKRNNQPITGDSRIQKWRHPGGKLRELGPESLSDAELLAILISTGTKEKTAENIAEEVLGKFGSFKGMANQPLKKFLEIKGLGDVKIIRIAAAFEIARRIVNQVLGYEK
;
A
#
# COMPACT_ATOMS: atom_id res chain seq x y z
N MET A 1 -22.84 -20.82 -51.20
CA MET A 1 -21.61 -21.15 -50.44
C MET A 1 -21.07 -19.89 -49.75
N LYS A 2 -21.14 -19.87 -48.42
CA LYS A 2 -20.21 -19.25 -47.44
C LYS A 2 -21.00 -19.14 -46.13
N LYS A 3 -20.89 -20.18 -45.30
CA LYS A 3 -21.39 -20.18 -43.93
C LYS A 3 -20.65 -19.07 -43.18
N ARG A 4 -21.34 -18.02 -42.76
CA ARG A 4 -20.77 -17.04 -41.82
C ARG A 4 -20.87 -17.67 -40.43
N ASN A 5 -19.73 -18.06 -39.90
CA ASN A 5 -19.58 -18.71 -38.61
C ASN A 5 -20.16 -17.83 -37.50
N ASN A 6 -21.09 -18.43 -36.78
CA ASN A 6 -21.65 -17.94 -35.54
C ASN A 6 -20.64 -18.23 -34.41
N GLN A 7 -19.84 -17.25 -34.03
CA GLN A 7 -19.12 -17.29 -32.76
C GLN A 7 -19.88 -16.42 -31.75
N PRO A 8 -20.29 -16.95 -30.59
CA PRO A 8 -20.85 -16.12 -29.54
C PRO A 8 -19.73 -15.21 -29.02
N ILE A 9 -19.95 -13.91 -29.15
CA ILE A 9 -19.19 -12.88 -28.42
C ILE A 9 -19.45 -13.06 -26.92
N THR A 10 -18.67 -13.89 -26.26
CA THR A 10 -18.65 -13.98 -24.79
C THR A 10 -17.98 -12.71 -24.25
N GLY A 11 -18.74 -11.63 -24.21
CA GLY A 11 -18.35 -10.37 -23.57
C GLY A 11 -18.52 -10.44 -22.06
N ASP A 12 -17.76 -11.28 -21.37
CA ASP A 12 -17.48 -11.08 -19.94
C ASP A 12 -16.05 -10.57 -19.78
N SER A 13 -15.83 -9.30 -20.12
CA SER A 13 -14.65 -8.59 -19.65
C SER A 13 -15.07 -7.77 -18.43
N ARG A 14 -14.91 -8.35 -17.23
CA ARG A 14 -14.86 -7.56 -16.00
C ARG A 14 -13.72 -6.54 -16.15
N ILE A 15 -14.06 -5.33 -16.60
CA ILE A 15 -13.10 -4.24 -16.80
C ILE A 15 -12.48 -3.96 -15.43
N GLN A 16 -11.19 -4.25 -15.27
CA GLN A 16 -10.46 -3.89 -14.07
C GLN A 16 -10.53 -2.36 -13.91
N LYS A 17 -11.29 -1.92 -12.92
CA LYS A 17 -11.65 -0.52 -12.75
C LYS A 17 -10.60 0.26 -11.96
N TRP A 18 -9.88 -0.41 -11.06
CA TRP A 18 -8.75 0.16 -10.33
C TRP A 18 -7.42 0.11 -11.12
N ARG A 19 -6.60 1.16 -10.97
CA ARG A 19 -5.26 1.29 -11.59
C ARG A 19 -4.15 1.65 -10.61
N HIS A 20 -4.49 1.83 -9.34
CA HIS A 20 -3.55 2.18 -8.27
C HIS A 20 -4.03 1.60 -6.93
N PRO A 21 -3.15 1.47 -5.92
CA PRO A 21 -3.46 0.85 -4.63
C PRO A 21 -4.70 1.41 -3.94
N GLY A 22 -4.86 2.74 -3.90
CA GLY A 22 -6.06 3.36 -3.31
C GLY A 22 -7.38 3.01 -4.03
N GLY A 23 -7.34 2.79 -5.35
CA GLY A 23 -8.50 2.32 -6.11
C GLY A 23 -8.79 0.86 -5.82
N LYS A 24 -7.73 0.03 -5.75
CA LYS A 24 -7.82 -1.37 -5.36
C LYS A 24 -8.43 -1.52 -3.97
N LEU A 25 -7.96 -0.75 -2.99
CA LEU A 25 -8.50 -0.71 -1.63
C LEU A 25 -10.00 -0.38 -1.61
N ARG A 26 -10.43 0.61 -2.41
CA ARG A 26 -11.83 1.02 -2.48
C ARG A 26 -12.74 -0.05 -3.09
N GLU A 27 -12.26 -0.77 -4.09
CA GLU A 27 -13.08 -1.70 -4.88
C GLU A 27 -13.03 -3.14 -4.38
N LEU A 28 -11.87 -3.59 -3.92
CA LEU A 28 -11.59 -4.98 -3.57
C LEU A 28 -11.28 -5.19 -2.08
N GLY A 29 -11.26 -4.14 -1.27
CA GLY A 29 -10.99 -4.23 0.16
C GLY A 29 -9.51 -4.37 0.53
N PRO A 30 -9.15 -4.12 1.80
CA PRO A 30 -7.78 -4.12 2.30
C PRO A 30 -7.06 -5.47 2.18
N GLU A 31 -7.79 -6.58 2.29
CA GLU A 31 -7.29 -7.96 2.20
C GLU A 31 -6.70 -8.29 0.83
N SER A 32 -7.07 -7.53 -0.21
CA SER A 32 -6.54 -7.72 -1.56
C SER A 32 -5.18 -7.06 -1.78
N LEU A 33 -4.73 -6.20 -0.85
CA LEU A 33 -3.50 -5.42 -0.98
C LEU A 33 -2.31 -6.16 -0.41
N SER A 34 -1.16 -6.01 -1.07
CA SER A 34 0.13 -6.33 -0.47
C SER A 34 0.55 -5.27 0.57
N ASP A 35 1.52 -5.61 1.42
CA ASP A 35 2.14 -4.67 2.36
C ASP A 35 2.70 -3.44 1.64
N ALA A 36 3.32 -3.63 0.46
CA ALA A 36 3.85 -2.54 -0.35
C ALA A 36 2.72 -1.61 -0.85
N GLU A 37 1.59 -2.17 -1.27
CA GLU A 37 0.44 -1.40 -1.71
C GLU A 37 -0.20 -0.62 -0.54
N LEU A 38 -0.33 -1.23 0.64
CA LEU A 38 -0.80 -0.56 1.86
C LEU A 38 0.11 0.61 2.24
N LEU A 39 1.42 0.40 2.20
CA LEU A 39 2.39 1.45 2.50
C LEU A 39 2.41 2.55 1.42
N ALA A 40 2.24 2.19 0.15
CA ALA A 40 2.17 3.15 -0.96
C ALA A 40 0.99 4.12 -0.79
N ILE A 41 -0.14 3.67 -0.24
CA ILE A 41 -1.27 4.54 0.10
C ILE A 41 -0.88 5.58 1.15
N LEU A 42 -0.10 5.20 2.17
CA LEU A 42 0.40 6.13 3.18
C LEU A 42 1.44 7.10 2.59
N ILE A 43 2.26 6.65 1.64
CA ILE A 43 3.24 7.48 0.90
C ILE A 43 2.53 8.48 -0.03
N SER A 44 1.34 8.13 -0.54
CA SER A 44 0.45 8.94 -1.38
C SER A 44 0.94 9.22 -2.79
N THR A 45 2.16 9.74 -2.93
CA THR A 45 2.73 10.15 -4.21
C THR A 45 4.18 9.71 -4.31
N GLY A 46 4.59 9.35 -5.53
CA GLY A 46 5.98 9.03 -5.85
C GLY A 46 6.89 10.25 -5.93
N THR A 47 8.05 10.07 -6.54
CA THR A 47 8.90 11.14 -7.06
C THR A 47 8.80 11.17 -8.59
N LYS A 48 9.65 11.95 -9.27
CA LYS A 48 9.74 11.92 -10.74
C LYS A 48 10.29 10.57 -11.25
N GLU A 49 11.10 9.90 -10.44
CA GLU A 49 11.85 8.70 -10.83
C GLU A 49 11.27 7.40 -10.26
N LYS A 50 10.47 7.47 -9.18
CA LYS A 50 9.91 6.29 -8.50
C LYS A 50 8.44 6.47 -8.18
N THR A 51 7.63 5.44 -8.40
CA THR A 51 6.23 5.40 -7.95
C THR A 51 6.15 5.28 -6.42
N ALA A 52 4.97 5.50 -5.83
CA ALA A 52 4.79 5.32 -4.40
C ALA A 52 5.00 3.84 -3.99
N GLU A 53 4.61 2.93 -4.86
CA GLU A 53 4.79 1.48 -4.76
C GLU A 53 6.28 1.11 -4.75
N ASN A 54 7.09 1.67 -5.65
CA ASN A 54 8.53 1.38 -5.65
C ASN A 54 9.23 1.94 -4.40
N ILE A 55 8.80 3.10 -3.90
CA ILE A 55 9.31 3.63 -2.63
C ILE A 55 8.89 2.71 -1.48
N ALA A 56 7.65 2.22 -1.47
CA ALA A 56 7.17 1.29 -0.45
C ALA A 56 7.95 -0.04 -0.45
N GLU A 57 8.23 -0.60 -1.63
CA GLU A 57 9.06 -1.80 -1.81
C GLU A 57 10.48 -1.58 -1.27
N GLU A 58 11.11 -0.44 -1.56
CA GLU A 58 12.44 -0.10 -1.04
C GLU A 58 12.45 0.02 0.49
N VAL A 59 11.40 0.63 1.06
CA VAL A 59 11.25 0.76 2.52
C VAL A 59 11.10 -0.62 3.16
N LEU A 60 10.22 -1.46 2.63
CA LEU A 60 10.02 -2.81 3.13
C LEU A 60 11.26 -3.68 2.92
N GLY A 61 11.98 -3.52 1.81
CA GLY A 61 13.26 -4.20 1.58
C GLY A 61 14.33 -3.78 2.59
N LYS A 62 14.39 -2.50 2.96
CA LYS A 62 15.34 -1.98 3.96
C LYS A 62 15.03 -2.45 5.39
N PHE A 63 13.75 -2.50 5.77
CA PHE A 63 13.34 -2.77 7.15
C PHE A 63 12.75 -4.18 7.37
N GLY A 64 12.56 -4.96 6.31
CA GLY A 64 12.09 -6.34 6.28
C GLY A 64 10.57 -6.52 6.48
N SER A 65 9.93 -5.74 7.34
CA SER A 65 8.48 -5.83 7.63
C SER A 65 7.95 -4.58 8.31
N PHE A 66 6.62 -4.44 8.45
CA PHE A 66 6.02 -3.39 9.28
C PHE A 66 6.52 -3.42 10.74
N LYS A 67 6.73 -4.62 11.31
CA LYS A 67 7.33 -4.76 12.65
C LYS A 67 8.76 -4.21 12.67
N GLY A 68 9.54 -4.50 11.64
CA GLY A 68 10.89 -3.96 11.48
C GLY A 68 10.91 -2.44 11.36
N MET A 69 9.95 -1.86 10.63
CA MET A 69 9.79 -0.41 10.51
C MET A 69 9.37 0.26 11.83
N ALA A 70 8.41 -0.32 12.56
CA ALA A 70 7.84 0.29 13.77
C ALA A 70 8.84 0.48 14.91
N ASN A 71 9.96 -0.25 14.88
CA ASN A 71 11.03 -0.17 15.88
C ASN A 71 12.20 0.74 15.47
N GLN A 72 12.09 1.47 14.35
CA GLN A 72 13.18 2.29 13.83
C GLN A 72 12.99 3.79 14.12
N PRO A 73 14.08 4.53 14.40
CA PRO A 73 14.03 5.98 14.50
C PRO A 73 13.58 6.60 13.16
N LEU A 74 12.75 7.66 13.21
CA LEU A 74 12.26 8.35 12.00
C LEU A 74 13.39 8.84 11.09
N LYS A 75 14.54 9.21 11.65
CA LYS A 75 15.74 9.61 10.90
C LYS A 75 16.22 8.53 9.91
N LYS A 76 15.98 7.25 10.18
CA LYS A 76 16.34 6.15 9.27
C LYS A 76 15.51 6.13 7.99
N PHE A 77 14.30 6.68 8.04
CA PHE A 77 13.42 6.80 6.87
C PHE A 77 13.84 7.97 5.97
N LEU A 78 14.42 9.04 6.53
CA LEU A 78 14.96 10.17 5.77
C LEU A 78 16.13 9.77 4.85
N GLU A 79 16.79 8.64 5.12
CA GLU A 79 17.84 8.09 4.27
C GLU A 79 17.29 7.53 2.93
N ILE A 80 15.96 7.39 2.78
CA ILE A 80 15.32 6.84 1.59
C ILE A 80 14.84 7.99 0.68
N LYS A 81 15.34 8.03 -0.56
CA LYS A 81 14.95 9.05 -1.54
C LYS A 81 13.45 8.98 -1.81
N GLY A 82 12.75 10.10 -1.59
CA GLY A 82 11.31 10.21 -1.81
C GLY A 82 10.45 10.12 -0.55
N LEU A 83 11.05 9.86 0.62
CA LEU A 83 10.43 9.93 1.94
C LEU A 83 10.84 11.21 2.69
N GLY A 84 10.13 12.31 2.43
CA GLY A 84 10.24 13.53 3.23
C GLY A 84 9.39 13.49 4.50
N ASP A 85 9.55 14.51 5.35
CA ASP A 85 8.93 14.58 6.68
C ASP A 85 7.43 14.27 6.69
N VAL A 86 6.66 14.86 5.77
CA VAL A 86 5.20 14.66 5.69
C VAL A 86 4.84 13.18 5.52
N LYS A 87 5.56 12.45 4.66
CA LYS A 87 5.29 11.03 4.41
C LYS A 87 5.71 10.17 5.60
N ILE A 88 6.82 10.50 6.23
CA ILE A 88 7.32 9.80 7.42
C ILE A 88 6.36 9.99 8.60
N ILE A 89 5.88 11.22 8.83
CA ILE A 89 4.91 11.53 9.89
C ILE A 89 3.61 10.75 9.68
N ARG A 90 3.12 10.64 8.43
CA ARG A 90 1.94 9.82 8.10
C ARG A 90 2.13 8.35 8.48
N ILE A 91 3.28 7.76 8.14
CA ILE A 91 3.61 6.38 8.48
C ILE A 91 3.69 6.20 10.01
N ALA A 92 4.39 7.11 10.69
CA ALA A 92 4.53 7.09 12.15
C ALA A 92 3.18 7.18 12.86
N ALA A 93 2.30 8.07 12.40
CA ALA A 93 0.94 8.21 12.92
C ALA A 93 0.13 6.92 12.73
N ALA A 94 0.20 6.29 11.55
CA ALA A 94 -0.50 5.04 11.29
C ALA A 94 -0.06 3.91 12.24
N PHE A 95 1.24 3.78 12.49
CA PHE A 95 1.76 2.79 13.44
C PHE A 95 1.38 3.07 14.90
N GLU A 96 1.40 4.33 15.32
CA GLU A 96 0.95 4.68 16.67
C GLU A 96 -0.55 4.39 16.86
N ILE A 97 -1.39 4.67 15.85
CA ILE A 97 -2.81 4.30 15.86
C ILE A 97 -2.96 2.78 16.00
N ALA A 98 -2.27 2.00 15.17
CA ALA A 98 -2.31 0.54 15.24
C ALA A 98 -1.88 0.02 16.63
N ARG A 99 -0.81 0.58 17.20
CA ARG A 99 -0.34 0.24 18.55
C ARG A 99 -1.38 0.53 19.63
N ARG A 100 -2.05 1.68 19.57
CA ARG A 100 -3.12 2.04 20.53
C ARG A 100 -4.30 1.09 20.44
N ILE A 101 -4.73 0.74 19.22
CA ILE A 101 -5.81 -0.23 19.02
C ILE A 101 -5.43 -1.59 19.61
N VAL A 102 -4.22 -2.08 19.32
CA VAL A 102 -3.75 -3.36 19.87
C VAL A 102 -3.71 -3.32 21.40
N ASN A 103 -3.21 -2.25 22.00
CA ASN A 103 -3.16 -2.11 23.46
C ASN A 103 -4.56 -2.10 24.09
N GLN A 104 -5.54 -1.44 23.44
CA GLN A 104 -6.93 -1.43 23.88
C GLN A 104 -7.59 -2.82 23.77
N VAL A 105 -7.37 -3.52 22.66
CA VAL A 105 -7.94 -4.86 22.42
C VAL A 105 -7.35 -5.91 23.35
N LEU A 106 -6.06 -5.82 23.66
CA LEU A 106 -5.37 -6.76 24.55
C LEU A 106 -5.57 -6.46 26.04
N GLY A 107 -6.33 -5.41 26.39
CA GLY A 107 -6.60 -5.05 27.78
C GLY A 107 -5.36 -4.61 28.55
N TYR A 108 -4.33 -4.08 27.87
CA TYR A 108 -3.23 -3.41 28.54
C TYR A 108 -3.74 -2.04 29.04
N GLU A 109 -4.46 -2.06 30.15
CA GLU A 109 -4.73 -0.85 30.93
C GLU A 109 -3.38 -0.31 31.40
N LYS A 110 -3.14 0.98 31.11
CA LYS A 110 -1.94 1.71 31.54
C LYS A 110 -2.04 2.11 32.99
#